data_AF-A0A1Q3BL96-F1
#
_entry.id   AF-A0A1Q3BL96-F1
#
_cell.length_a   1.000
_cell.length_b   1.000
_cell.length_c   1.000
_cell.angle_alpha   90.00
_cell.angle_beta   90.00
_cell.angle_gamma   90.00
#
_symmetry.space_group_name_H-M   'P 1'
#
loop_
_entity.id
_entity.type
_entity.pdbx_description
1 polymer ?
#
loop_
_entity_poly.entity_id
_entity_poly.type
_entity_poly.pdbx_seq_one_letter_code
_entity_poly.pdbx_strand_id
1 'polypeptide(L)'
;TLSTLHSFFGKDELVRKLLGCLNDEWEPKVTAIEESKDLKVMEIEELLGSLMTHEVKLNKKSANLVEKMPQEERRKDIALKSTHREEISSNEELEEEDYVLFAKRF
;
A
#
# COMPACT_ATOMS: atom_id res chain seq x y z
N THR A 1 -32.49 5.27 2.93
CA THR A 1 -32.11 3.91 2.46
C THR A 1 -31.26 3.18 3.48
N LEU A 2 -30.22 3.80 4.07
CA LEU A 2 -29.43 3.20 5.17
C LEU A 2 -30.21 3.06 6.50
N SER A 3 -31.05 4.04 6.87
CA SER A 3 -31.87 3.98 8.09
C SER A 3 -32.84 2.80 8.11
N THR A 4 -33.28 2.35 6.93
CA THR A 4 -34.19 1.19 6.78
C THR A 4 -33.48 -0.12 7.09
N LEU A 5 -32.19 -0.23 6.73
CA LEU A 5 -31.33 -1.36 7.09
C LEU A 5 -31.08 -1.39 8.60
N HIS A 6 -30.87 -0.24 9.23
CA HIS A 6 -30.74 -0.11 10.67
C HIS A 6 -31.99 -0.59 11.44
N SER A 7 -33.18 -0.45 10.84
CA SER A 7 -34.43 -0.87 11.48
C SER A 7 -34.81 -2.35 11.27
N PHE A 8 -34.26 -3.01 10.25
CA PHE A 8 -34.64 -4.39 9.91
C PHE A 8 -33.79 -5.44 10.63
N PHE A 9 -32.59 -5.05 11.06
CA PHE A 9 -31.61 -5.95 11.66
C PHE A 9 -31.21 -5.46 13.06
N GLY A 10 -30.98 -6.40 13.97
CA GLY A 10 -30.36 -6.09 15.26
C GLY A 10 -28.98 -5.47 15.06
N LYS A 11 -28.54 -4.59 15.97
CA LYS A 11 -27.21 -3.95 15.88
C LYS A 11 -26.09 -4.97 15.72
N ASP A 12 -26.14 -6.06 16.47
CA ASP A 12 -25.18 -7.17 16.40
C ASP A 12 -25.22 -7.89 15.05
N GLU A 13 -26.39 -8.01 14.42
CA GLU A 13 -26.54 -8.66 13.12
C GLU A 13 -25.99 -7.79 12.00
N LEU A 14 -26.22 -6.47 12.07
CA LEU A 14 -25.63 -5.51 11.14
C LEU A 14 -24.11 -5.52 11.22
N VAL A 15 -23.56 -5.54 12.44
CA VAL A 15 -22.12 -5.62 12.66
C VAL A 15 -21.55 -6.91 12.07
N ARG A 16 -22.16 -8.07 12.33
CA ARG A 16 -21.74 -9.35 11.76
C ARG A 16 -21.82 -9.37 10.23
N LYS A 17 -22.90 -8.84 9.65
CA LYS A 17 -23.03 -8.72 8.19
C LYS A 17 -21.97 -7.79 7.61
N LEU A 18 -21.65 -6.68 8.28
CA LEU A 18 -20.63 -5.74 7.82
C LEU A 18 -19.24 -6.38 7.85
N LEU A 19 -18.89 -7.03 8.96
CA LEU A 19 -17.60 -7.73 9.11
C LEU A 19 -17.47 -8.89 8.11
N GLY A 20 -18.56 -9.63 7.87
CA GLY A 20 -18.59 -10.73 6.90
C GLY A 20 -18.51 -10.31 5.43
N CYS A 21 -18.64 -9.02 5.12
CA CYS A 21 -18.42 -8.48 3.78
C CYS A 21 -16.97 -8.08 3.52
N LEU A 22 -16.08 -8.17 4.51
CA LEU A 22 -14.66 -7.81 4.38
C LEU A 22 -13.86 -8.97 3.75
N ASN A 23 -12.82 -8.63 2.98
CA ASN A 23 -11.92 -9.61 2.38
C ASN A 23 -11.05 -10.32 3.43
N ASP A 24 -10.47 -11.48 3.09
CA ASP A 24 -9.65 -12.30 3.98
C ASP A 24 -8.46 -11.56 4.63
N GLU A 25 -7.91 -10.54 3.98
CA GLU A 25 -6.84 -9.68 4.54
C GLU A 25 -7.28 -8.94 5.83
N TRP A 26 -8.59 -8.85 6.06
CA TRP A 26 -9.19 -8.26 7.24
C TRP A 26 -9.46 -9.27 8.35
N GLU A 27 -9.34 -10.58 8.11
CA GLU A 27 -9.58 -11.60 9.13
C GLU A 27 -8.87 -11.31 10.46
N PRO A 28 -7.57 -10.96 10.50
CA PRO A 28 -6.89 -10.68 11.77
C PRO A 28 -7.52 -9.52 12.54
N LYS A 29 -8.09 -8.55 11.81
CA LYS A 29 -8.77 -7.39 12.40
C LYS A 29 -10.19 -7.75 12.84
N VAL A 30 -10.91 -8.57 12.07
CA VAL A 30 -12.23 -9.10 12.42
C VAL A 30 -12.14 -9.95 13.68
N THR A 31 -11.24 -10.93 13.73
CA THR A 31 -11.00 -11.78 14.92
C THR A 31 -10.68 -10.93 16.15
N ALA A 32 -9.78 -9.95 16.01
CA ALA A 32 -9.44 -9.08 17.13
C ALA A 32 -10.65 -8.25 17.62
N ILE A 33 -11.57 -7.87 16.74
CA ILE A 33 -12.80 -7.16 17.13
C ILE A 33 -13.74 -8.10 17.88
N GLU A 34 -13.95 -9.31 17.36
CA GLU A 34 -14.81 -10.33 17.98
C GLU A 34 -14.28 -10.82 19.35
N GLU A 35 -12.96 -10.90 19.51
CA GLU A 35 -12.33 -11.29 20.78
C GLU A 35 -12.29 -10.15 21.82
N SER A 36 -12.14 -8.90 21.38
CA SER A 36 -11.92 -7.76 22.28
C SER A 36 -13.19 -7.02 22.69
N LYS A 37 -14.26 -7.09 21.90
CA LYS A 37 -15.46 -6.28 22.11
C LYS A 37 -16.74 -7.08 21.87
N ASP A 38 -17.72 -6.86 22.74
CA ASP A 38 -19.07 -7.38 22.53
C ASP A 38 -19.76 -6.62 21.39
N LEU A 39 -20.04 -7.33 20.29
CA LEU A 39 -20.69 -6.79 19.08
C LEU A 39 -22.07 -6.20 19.38
N LYS A 40 -22.73 -6.61 20.46
CA LYS A 40 -24.05 -6.10 20.86
C LYS A 40 -23.99 -4.67 21.41
N VAL A 41 -22.86 -4.28 21.98
CA VAL A 41 -22.65 -2.98 22.64
C VAL A 41 -21.92 -2.00 21.72
N MET A 42 -21.21 -2.51 20.71
CA MET A 42 -20.48 -1.69 19.74
C MET A 42 -21.41 -0.82 18.90
N GLU A 43 -21.08 0.47 18.78
CA GLU A 43 -21.77 1.36 17.86
C GLU A 43 -21.23 1.20 16.43
N ILE A 44 -22.14 1.25 15.44
CA ILE A 44 -21.77 1.07 14.02
C ILE A 44 -20.79 2.16 13.56
N GLU A 45 -20.95 3.39 14.04
CA GLU A 45 -20.05 4.50 13.71
C GLU A 45 -18.62 4.23 14.21
N GLU A 46 -18.49 3.67 15.42
CA GLU A 46 -17.21 3.28 15.99
C GLU A 46 -16.55 2.16 15.17
N LEU A 47 -17.34 1.15 14.78
CA LEU A 47 -16.87 0.07 13.92
C LEU A 47 -16.35 0.61 12.59
N LEU A 48 -17.14 1.46 11.93
CA LEU A 48 -16.77 2.07 10.66
C LEU A 48 -15.49 2.90 10.78
N GLY A 49 -15.34 3.68 11.85
CA GLY A 49 -14.12 4.44 12.12
C GLY A 49 -12.88 3.54 12.32
N SER A 50 -13.04 2.41 13.03
CA SER A 50 -11.98 1.41 13.20
C SER A 50 -11.58 0.78 11.86
N LEU A 51 -12.56 0.45 11.01
CA LEU A 51 -12.32 -0.11 9.68
C LEU A 51 -11.58 0.89 8.78
N MET A 52 -12.08 2.13 8.65
CA MET A 52 -11.42 3.18 7.85
C MET A 52 -9.97 3.43 8.30
N THR A 53 -9.72 3.44 9.61
CA THR A 53 -8.36 3.62 10.15
C THR A 53 -7.45 2.45 9.77
N HIS A 54 -7.98 1.22 9.79
CA HIS A 54 -7.23 0.04 9.39
C HIS A 54 -6.94 0.02 7.89
N GLU A 55 -7.90 0.44 7.05
CA GLU A 55 -7.74 0.58 5.61
C GLU A 55 -6.57 1.51 5.26
N VAL A 56 -6.53 2.70 5.86
CA VAL A 56 -5.42 3.66 5.67
C VAL A 56 -4.08 3.05 6.08
N LYS A 57 -4.05 2.23 7.14
CA LYS A 57 -2.83 1.53 7.59
C LYS A 57 -2.41 0.43 6.61
N LEU A 58 -3.37 -0.34 6.06
CA LEU A 58 -3.10 -1.34 5.03
C LEU A 58 -2.56 -0.68 3.76
N ASN A 59 -3.19 0.40 3.28
CA ASN A 59 -2.74 1.14 2.10
C ASN A 59 -1.35 1.76 2.30
N LYS A 60 -1.03 2.23 3.51
CA LYS A 60 0.33 2.67 3.83
C LYS A 60 1.33 1.51 3.82
N LYS A 61 0.96 0.34 4.35
CA LYS A 61 1.84 -0.85 4.29
C LYS A 61 2.07 -1.31 2.85
N SER A 62 1.05 -1.33 1.99
CA SER A 62 1.21 -1.71 0.59
C SER A 62 2.06 -0.69 -0.19
N ALA A 63 1.91 0.60 0.08
CA ALA A 63 2.80 1.63 -0.47
C ALA A 63 4.25 1.49 0.02
N ASN A 64 4.46 1.17 1.31
CA ASN A 64 5.80 0.92 1.86
C ASN A 64 6.40 -0.43 1.42
N LEU A 65 5.58 -1.40 1.00
CA LEU A 65 6.03 -2.69 0.46
C LEU A 65 6.64 -2.55 -0.95
N VAL A 66 6.27 -1.51 -1.71
CA VAL A 66 6.95 -1.15 -2.96
C VAL A 66 8.35 -0.60 -2.70
N GLU A 67 8.61 0.01 -1.53
CA GLU A 67 9.93 0.55 -1.17
C GLU A 67 10.81 -0.44 -0.38
N LYS A 68 10.25 -1.52 0.15
CA LYS A 68 11.01 -2.58 0.83
C LYS A 68 11.26 -3.78 -0.10
N MET A 69 11.94 -3.54 -1.22
CA MET A 69 12.90 -4.54 -1.65
C MET A 69 14.02 -4.55 -0.59
N PRO A 70 14.43 -5.70 -0.03
CA PRO A 70 15.53 -5.73 0.92
C PRO A 70 16.78 -5.17 0.23
N GLN A 71 17.22 -3.97 0.62
CA GLN A 71 18.61 -3.56 0.44
C GLN A 71 19.45 -4.46 1.35
N GLU A 72 19.70 -5.67 0.88
CA GLU A 72 20.68 -6.56 1.48
C GLU A 72 22.06 -6.03 1.09
N GLU A 73 22.66 -5.38 2.09
CA GLU A 73 24.10 -5.33 2.35
C GLU A 73 25.03 -5.35 1.14
N ARG A 74 25.51 -4.17 0.71
CA ARG A 74 26.93 -4.02 0.38
C ARG A 74 27.43 -2.65 0.83
N ARG A 75 27.80 -2.55 2.11
CA ARG A 75 28.87 -1.62 2.49
C ARG A 75 30.12 -2.07 1.73
N LYS A 76 30.48 -1.34 0.70
CA LYS A 76 31.81 -1.38 0.10
C LYS A 76 32.35 0.03 0.16
N ASP A 77 33.19 0.25 1.16
CA ASP A 77 34.18 1.32 1.22
C ASP A 77 34.71 1.62 -0.18
N ILE A 78 34.48 2.84 -0.65
CA ILE A 78 35.19 3.39 -1.81
C ILE A 78 36.27 4.32 -1.29
N ALA A 79 37.45 3.75 -1.03
CA ALA A 79 38.65 4.51 -0.79
C ALA A 79 38.99 5.32 -2.06
N LEU A 80 39.04 6.65 -1.92
CA LEU A 80 39.43 7.57 -2.99
C LEU A 80 40.92 7.37 -3.33
N LYS A 81 41.22 6.92 -4.54
CA LYS A 81 42.59 6.99 -5.09
C LYS A 81 42.63 7.99 -6.23
N SER A 82 43.23 9.14 -5.94
CA SER A 82 43.61 10.16 -6.92
C SER A 82 44.85 9.70 -7.67
N THR A 83 44.79 9.67 -9.00
CA THR A 83 45.97 9.77 -9.86
C THR A 83 45.55 10.42 -11.16
N HIS A 84 46.01 11.66 -11.32
CA HIS A 84 46.02 12.40 -12.57
C HIS A 84 46.88 11.68 -13.61
N ARG A 85 46.30 11.31 -14.75
CA ARG A 85 46.99 11.25 -16.04
C ARG A 85 45.96 11.30 -17.16
N GLU A 86 46.07 12.33 -17.98
CA GLU A 86 45.24 12.64 -19.12
C GLU A 86 45.45 11.64 -20.29
N GLU A 87 44.51 11.72 -21.23
CA GLU A 87 44.51 11.21 -22.61
C GLU A 87 43.72 9.92 -22.93
N ILE A 88 42.42 10.14 -23.17
CA ILE A 88 41.67 9.85 -24.41
C ILE A 88 41.90 8.48 -25.07
N SER A 89 40.89 7.60 -25.04
CA SER A 89 40.56 6.78 -26.22
C SER A 89 39.11 6.26 -26.16
N SER A 90 38.39 6.56 -27.23
CA SER A 90 36.95 6.48 -27.47
C SER A 90 36.34 5.09 -27.45
N ASN A 91 35.10 4.98 -26.96
CA ASN A 91 34.03 4.18 -27.58
C ASN A 91 32.66 4.50 -26.95
N GLU A 92 31.94 5.49 -27.46
CA GLU A 92 30.50 5.66 -27.21
C GLU A 92 29.76 5.61 -28.54
N GLU A 93 29.15 4.46 -28.80
CA GLU A 93 28.18 4.21 -29.86
C GLU A 93 26.83 4.64 -29.30
N LEU A 94 26.40 5.86 -29.65
CA LEU A 94 25.11 6.43 -29.31
C LEU A 94 24.11 5.99 -30.37
N GLU A 95 23.29 4.98 -30.06
CA GLU A 95 22.17 4.57 -30.92
C GLU A 95 21.07 5.66 -30.96
N GLU A 96 20.45 5.74 -32.12
CA GLU A 96 19.93 6.90 -32.83
C GLU A 96 18.39 6.99 -32.69
N GLU A 97 17.83 6.63 -31.54
CA GLU A 97 16.39 6.40 -31.40
C GLU A 97 15.56 7.60 -30.88
N ASP A 98 16.20 8.71 -30.46
CA ASP A 98 15.48 9.88 -29.92
C ASP A 98 15.00 10.88 -31.00
N TYR A 99 15.20 10.58 -32.29
CA TYR A 99 14.76 11.45 -33.40
C TYR A 99 13.35 11.15 -33.92
N VAL A 100 12.66 10.12 -33.40
CA VAL A 100 11.30 9.73 -33.85
C VAL A 100 10.19 10.62 -33.23
N LEU A 101 10.52 11.61 -32.39
CA LEU A 101 9.49 12.33 -31.61
C LEU A 101 8.81 13.55 -32.26
N PHE A 102 9.19 14.01 -33.46
CA PHE A 102 8.58 15.24 -34.03
C PHE A 102 7.86 15.10 -35.38
N ALA A 103 7.91 13.95 -36.03
CA ALA A 103 7.30 13.77 -37.35
C ALA A 103 6.01 12.94 -37.31
N LYS A 104 4.97 13.44 -36.62
CA LYS A 104 3.60 13.01 -36.91
C LYS A 104 2.64 14.19 -36.98
N ARG A 105 2.72 14.87 -38.13
CA ARG A 105 1.67 15.71 -38.69
C ARG A 105 0.58 14.78 -39.26
N PHE A 106 -0.63 14.86 -38.71
CA PHE A 106 -1.85 14.85 -39.50
C PHE A 106 -2.56 16.17 -39.23
#